data_AF-A0A436ADC4-F1
#
_entry.id   AF-A0A436ADC4-F1
#
_cell.length_a   1.000
_cell.length_b   1.000
_cell.length_c   1.000
_cell.angle_alpha   90.00
_cell.angle_beta   90.00
_cell.angle_gamma   90.00
#
_symmetry.space_group_name_H-M   'P 1'
#
loop_
_entity.id
_entity.type
_entity.pdbx_description
1 polymer ?
#
loop_
_entity_poly.entity_id
_entity_poly.type
_entity_poly.pdbx_seq_one_letter_code
_entity_poly.pdbx_strand_id
1 'polypeptide(L)' 'LYQDLFGHVERAGHTLVTCEVNTAPPNPASDAFHAALGFVEAGDAVIHGGKKAVRYYARQISA' A
#
# COMPACT_ATOMS: atom_id res chain seq x y z
N LEU A 1 -0.03 14.47 2.55
CA LEU A 1 -0.51 13.44 1.59
C LEU A 1 -1.08 12.22 2.29
N TYR A 2 -0.28 11.26 2.79
CA TYR A 2 -0.84 10.03 3.39
C TYR A 2 -1.67 10.26 4.65
N GLN A 3 -1.26 11.17 5.52
CA GLN A 3 -2.07 11.55 6.69
C GLN A 3 -3.41 12.17 6.27
N ASP A 4 -3.40 13.04 5.27
CA ASP A 4 -4.63 13.64 4.73
C ASP A 4 -5.54 12.60 4.08
N LEU A 5 -4.95 11.62 3.38
CA LEU A 5 -5.66 10.47 2.82
C LEU A 5 -6.32 9.65 3.94
N PHE A 6 -5.61 9.32 5.02
CA PHE A 6 -6.19 8.57 6.14
C PHE A 6 -7.36 9.34 6.76
N GLY A 7 -7.19 10.64 7.04
CA GLY A 7 -8.29 11.45 7.55
C GLY A 7 -9.47 11.55 6.57
N HIS A 8 -9.24 11.55 5.26
CA HIS A 8 -10.32 11.51 4.27
C HIS A 8 -11.05 10.15 4.27
N VAL A 9 -10.30 9.06 4.33
CA VAL A 9 -10.81 7.68 4.37
C VAL A 9 -11.68 7.47 5.62
N GLU A 10 -11.22 7.95 6.79
CA GLU A 10 -12.01 7.96 8.04
C GLU A 10 -13.34 8.70 7.87
N ARG A 11 -13.29 9.94 7.36
CA ARG A 11 -14.50 10.76 7.13
C ARG A 11 -15.45 10.16 6.09
N ALA A 12 -14.92 9.39 5.14
CA ALA A 12 -15.70 8.68 4.14
C ALA A 12 -16.28 7.33 4.63
N GLY A 13 -15.96 6.91 5.86
CA GLY A 13 -16.43 5.64 6.43
C GLY A 13 -15.73 4.40 5.83
N HIS A 14 -14.57 4.58 5.22
CA HIS A 14 -13.75 3.48 4.73
C HIS A 14 -12.80 2.97 5.83
N THR A 15 -12.59 1.66 5.86
CA THR A 15 -11.80 1.00 6.92
C THR A 15 -10.44 0.50 6.44
N LEU A 16 -10.15 0.63 5.14
CA LEU A 16 -8.97 0.03 4.53
C LEU A 16 -8.37 0.96 3.47
N VAL A 17 -7.06 1.17 3.57
CA VAL A 17 -6.25 1.74 2.48
C VAL A 17 -5.32 0.66 1.96
N THR A 18 -5.22 0.56 0.64
CA THR A 18 -4.27 -0.34 -0.02
C THR A 18 -3.38 0.43 -0.98
N CYS A 19 -2.20 -0.12 -1.23
CA CYS A 19 -1.31 0.35 -2.28
C CYS A 19 -0.44 -0.80 -2.79
N GLU A 20 0.33 -0.54 -3.84
CA GLU A 20 1.27 -1.49 -4.42
C GLU A 20 2.64 -0.86 -4.61
N VAL A 21 3.69 -1.66 -4.40
CA VAL A 21 5.09 -1.28 -4.61
C VAL A 21 5.73 -2.26 -5.59
N ASN A 22 6.50 -1.77 -6.55
CA ASN A 22 7.21 -2.65 -7.49
C ASN A 22 8.24 -3.53 -6.77
N THR A 23 8.22 -4.82 -7.07
CA THR A 23 9.26 -5.77 -6.66
C THR A 23 10.28 -6.01 -7.78
N ALA A 24 9.95 -5.66 -9.02
CA ALA A 24 10.87 -5.71 -10.17
C ALA A 24 10.73 -4.44 -11.06
N PRO A 25 11.76 -3.56 -11.11
CA PRO A 25 12.89 -3.52 -10.18
C PRO A 25 12.42 -3.25 -8.74
N PRO A 26 13.17 -3.71 -7.71
CA PRO A 26 12.78 -3.53 -6.32
C PRO A 26 12.80 -2.06 -5.93
N ASN A 27 11.84 -1.65 -5.09
CA ASN A 27 11.74 -0.28 -4.56
C ASN A 27 11.78 -0.28 -3.01
N PRO A 28 12.96 -0.49 -2.40
CA PRO A 28 13.10 -0.59 -0.95
C PRO A 28 12.78 0.71 -0.21
N ALA A 29 12.93 1.86 -0.89
CA ALA A 29 12.57 3.15 -0.30
C ALA A 29 11.06 3.26 -0.08
N SER A 30 10.26 2.85 -1.07
CA SER A 30 8.81 2.78 -0.90
C SER A 30 8.40 1.69 0.08
N ASP A 31 9.05 0.52 0.11
CA ASP A 31 8.77 -0.50 1.11
C ASP A 31 8.95 0.05 2.54
N ALA A 32 10.09 0.68 2.83
CA ALA A 32 10.38 1.26 4.13
C ALA A 32 9.41 2.39 4.49
N PHE A 33 9.04 3.22 3.52
CA PHE A 33 8.08 4.30 3.70
C PHE A 33 6.69 3.79 4.08
N HIS A 34 6.16 2.78 3.39
CA HIS A 34 4.85 2.21 3.71
C HIS A 34 4.86 1.45 5.04
N ALA A 35 5.93 0.72 5.33
CA ALA A 35 6.10 0.06 6.63
C ALA A 35 6.12 1.07 7.79
N ALA A 36 6.82 2.20 7.64
CA ALA A 36 6.84 3.28 8.64
C ALA A 36 5.46 3.94 8.83
N LEU A 37 4.60 3.90 7.82
CA LEU A 37 3.21 4.33 7.90
C LEU A 37 2.27 3.24 8.43
N GLY A 38 2.75 2.07 8.85
CA GLY A 38 1.90 1.01 9.42
C GLY A 38 1.13 0.20 8.39
N PHE A 39 1.53 0.24 7.12
CA PHE A 39 1.06 -0.75 6.15
C PHE A 39 1.73 -2.10 6.41
N VAL A 40 0.97 -3.16 6.18
CA VAL A 40 1.42 -4.55 6.27
C VAL A 40 1.27 -5.22 4.91
N GLU A 41 2.22 -6.08 4.56
CA GLU A 41 2.16 -6.84 3.31
C GLU A 41 0.90 -7.71 3.28
N ALA A 42 0.16 -7.63 2.17
CA ALA A 42 -1.05 -8.41 1.91
C ALA A 42 -0.82 -9.53 0.88
N GLY A 43 0.35 -9.53 0.22
CA GLY A 43 0.77 -10.51 -0.79
C GLY A 43 1.50 -9.85 -1.95
N ASP A 44 1.88 -10.64 -2.95
CA ASP A 44 2.55 -10.18 -4.17
C ASP A 44 1.89 -10.76 -5.42
N ALA A 45 2.15 -10.14 -6.58
CA ALA A 45 1.68 -10.64 -7.86
C ALA A 45 2.55 -10.18 -9.03
N VAL A 46 2.55 -10.99 -10.09
CA VAL A 46 3.00 -10.59 -11.41
C VAL A 46 1.78 -10.24 -12.26
N ILE A 47 1.67 -8.97 -12.63
CA ILE A 47 0.52 -8.39 -13.32
C ILE A 47 0.90 -7.91 -14.73
N HIS A 48 -0.10 -7.46 -15.49
CA HIS A 48 0.05 -7.00 -16.88
C HIS A 48 0.73 -8.03 -17.79
N GLY A 49 0.40 -9.31 -17.63
CA GLY A 49 0.92 -10.39 -18.47
C GLY A 49 2.43 -10.62 -18.32
N GLY A 50 2.96 -10.50 -17.11
CA GLY A 50 4.39 -10.73 -16.85
C GLY A 50 5.26 -9.47 -16.80
N LYS A 51 4.69 -8.29 -17.10
CA LYS A 51 5.47 -7.06 -17.31
C LYS A 51 5.73 -6.25 -16.05
N LYS A 52 5.03 -6.55 -14.96
CA LYS A 52 5.16 -5.82 -13.70
C LYS A 52 5.01 -6.79 -12.53
N ALA A 53 5.94 -6.77 -11.61
CA ALA A 53 5.83 -7.49 -10.35
C ALA A 53 5.64 -6.48 -9.22
N VAL A 54 4.65 -6.71 -8.37
CA VAL A 54 4.28 -5.82 -7.27
C VAL A 54 4.07 -6.58 -5.98
N ARG A 55 4.27 -5.89 -4.87
CA ARG A 55 3.84 -6.27 -3.53
C ARG A 55 2.67 -5.37 -3.13
N TYR A 56 1.59 -5.96 -2.66
CA TYR A 56 0.44 -5.26 -2.12
C TYR A 56 0.62 -5.00 -0.63
N TYR A 57 0.21 -3.81 -0.22
CA TYR A 57 0.23 -3.36 1.15
C TYR A 57 -1.17 -2.94 1.57
N ALA A 58 -1.54 -3.25 2.80
CA ALA A 58 -2.81 -2.88 3.39
C ALA A 58 -2.60 -2.23 4.75
N ARG A 59 -3.38 -1.18 5.03
CA ARG A 59 -3.47 -0.56 6.35
C ARG A 59 -4.93 -0.45 6.76
N GLN A 60 -5.24 -1.01 7.93
CA GLN A 60 -6.52 -0.80 8.58
C GLN A 60 -6.59 0.64 9.12
N ILE A 61 -7.72 1.27 8.91
CA ILE A 61 -8.05 2.58 9.42
C ILE A 61 -9.20 2.39 10.41
N SER A 62 -8.93 2.68 11.68
CA SER A 62 -9.96 2.65 12.72
C SER A 62 -10.98 3.75 12.44
N ALA A 63 -12.26 3.40 12.45
CA ALA A 63 -13.34 4.38 12.44
C ALA A 63 -13.47 5.08 13.81
#